data_AF-D4CT35-F1
#
_entry.id   AF-D4CT35-F1
#
_cell.length_a   1.000
_cell.length_b   1.000
_cell.length_c   1.000
_cell.angle_alpha   90.00
_cell.angle_beta   90.00
_cell.angle_gamma   90.00
#
_symmetry.space_group_name_H-M   'P 1'
#
loop_
_entity.id
_entity.type
_entity.pdbx_description
1 polymer ?
#
loop_
_entity_poly.entity_id
_entity_poly.type
_entity_poly.pdbx_seq_one_letter_code
_entity_poly.pdbx_strand_id
1 'polypeptide(L)'
;MRKFFKTILFLFTLSSIAYAEDDGMAVLNKKRAEIEKSEQAKAKKETEDQARLAEIETKEQTKSQTTETIVAAEGMSTQDEQEAMEILEGMRKKIEKEDSETLKLQKEAKELGITTSEASSLAEIEAMVKAKKAEKAKPKTEAEKLEVTRKEALDKLDFYERVVRSVAREEAEVAGYYEIMND
;
A
#
# COMPACT_ATOMS: atom_id res chain seq x y z
N MET A 1 -4.20 49.39 9.97
CA MET A 1 -5.55 48.95 10.39
C MET A 1 -5.91 47.53 9.94
N ARG A 2 -5.88 47.18 8.63
CA ARG A 2 -6.32 45.85 8.15
C ARG A 2 -5.57 44.63 8.73
N LYS A 3 -4.29 44.80 9.08
CA LYS A 3 -3.48 43.71 9.69
C LYS A 3 -3.92 43.39 11.12
N PHE A 4 -4.24 44.42 11.93
CA PHE A 4 -4.71 44.24 13.31
C PHE A 4 -6.09 43.56 13.37
N PHE A 5 -7.00 43.90 12.46
CA PHE A 5 -8.33 43.27 12.40
C PHE A 5 -8.26 41.77 12.08
N LYS A 6 -7.32 41.35 11.22
CA LYS A 6 -7.10 39.93 10.89
C LYS A 6 -6.56 39.15 12.08
N THR A 7 -5.64 39.75 12.86
CA THR A 7 -5.08 39.10 14.05
C THR A 7 -6.12 38.93 15.16
N ILE A 8 -6.99 39.92 15.36
CA ILE A 8 -8.09 39.83 16.35
C ILE A 8 -9.13 38.77 15.94
N LEU A 9 -9.48 38.72 14.64
CA LEU A 9 -10.41 37.70 14.13
C LEU A 9 -9.84 36.28 14.30
N PHE A 10 -8.54 36.12 14.08
CA PHE A 10 -7.85 34.84 14.27
C PHE A 10 -7.82 34.39 15.74
N LEU A 11 -7.64 35.32 16.68
CA LEU A 11 -7.72 35.03 18.12
C LEU A 11 -9.12 34.57 18.53
N PHE A 12 -10.16 35.22 18.00
CA PHE A 12 -11.55 34.88 18.31
C PHE A 12 -11.95 33.48 17.79
N THR A 13 -11.43 33.08 16.62
CA THR A 13 -11.63 31.72 16.09
C THR A 13 -10.92 30.65 16.92
N LEU A 14 -9.73 30.95 17.45
CA LEU A 14 -9.00 30.01 18.32
C LEU A 14 -9.70 29.84 19.68
N SER A 15 -10.25 30.92 20.26
CA SER A 15 -11.06 30.82 21.48
C SER A 15 -12.35 30.04 21.31
N SER A 16 -12.93 30.02 20.10
CA SER A 16 -14.17 29.28 19.81
C SER A 16 -13.93 27.77 19.65
N ILE A 17 -12.72 27.34 19.25
CA ILE A 17 -12.35 25.92 19.10
C ILE A 17 -12.17 25.25 20.47
N ALA A 18 -11.74 26.00 21.49
CA ALA A 18 -11.57 25.48 22.85
C ALA A 18 -12.89 25.15 23.57
N TYR A 19 -14.04 25.59 23.05
CA TYR A 19 -15.36 25.33 23.66
C TYR A 19 -16.10 24.13 23.04
N ALA A 20 -15.48 23.40 22.10
CA ALA A 20 -16.08 22.26 21.40
C ALA A 20 -15.51 20.89 21.83
N GLU A 21 -14.60 20.84 22.82
CA GLU A 21 -13.89 19.62 23.23
C GLU A 21 -14.75 18.63 24.03
N ASP A 22 -15.90 19.03 24.59
CA ASP A 22 -16.70 18.14 25.46
C ASP A 22 -17.57 17.14 24.66
N ASP A 23 -18.13 17.57 23.53
CA ASP A 23 -19.00 16.71 22.69
C ASP A 23 -18.23 15.67 21.87
N GLY A 24 -16.93 15.88 21.61
CA GLY A 24 -16.10 14.97 20.83
C GLY A 24 -15.83 13.64 21.55
N MET A 25 -15.66 13.69 22.87
CA MET A 25 -15.34 12.51 23.69
C MET A 25 -16.55 11.54 23.80
N ALA A 26 -17.77 12.07 23.87
CA ALA A 26 -18.99 11.27 23.90
C ALA A 26 -19.21 10.47 22.60
N VAL A 27 -18.93 11.09 21.45
CA VAL A 27 -19.02 10.45 20.13
C VAL A 27 -17.99 9.34 19.97
N LEU A 28 -16.76 9.54 20.49
CA LEU A 28 -15.70 8.53 20.45
C LEU A 28 -16.01 7.32 21.33
N ASN A 29 -16.56 7.55 22.53
CA ASN A 29 -16.97 6.46 23.42
C ASN A 29 -18.13 5.64 22.84
N LYS A 30 -19.12 6.29 22.20
CA LYS A 30 -20.21 5.60 21.51
C LYS A 30 -19.70 4.70 20.37
N LYS A 31 -18.74 5.19 19.58
CA LYS A 31 -18.12 4.40 18.51
C LYS A 31 -17.31 3.22 19.05
N ARG A 32 -16.58 3.38 20.16
CA ARG A 32 -15.88 2.27 20.81
C ARG A 32 -16.84 1.19 21.28
N ALA A 33 -17.97 1.57 21.89
CA ALA A 33 -18.99 0.62 22.34
C ALA A 33 -19.70 -0.11 21.18
N GLU A 34 -19.88 0.55 20.02
CA GLU A 34 -20.40 -0.09 18.80
C GLU A 34 -19.37 -1.06 18.18
N ILE A 35 -18.09 -0.69 18.19
CA ILE A 35 -17.00 -1.55 17.68
C ILE A 35 -16.90 -2.82 18.53
N GLU A 36 -16.88 -2.69 19.86
CA GLU A 36 -16.78 -3.84 20.78
C GLU A 36 -17.99 -4.79 20.66
N LYS A 37 -19.20 -4.25 20.52
CA LYS A 37 -20.41 -5.06 20.24
C LYS A 37 -20.33 -5.77 18.88
N SER A 38 -19.74 -5.13 17.88
CA SER A 38 -19.56 -5.73 16.55
C SER A 38 -18.49 -6.83 16.54
N GLU A 39 -17.43 -6.69 17.36
CA GLU A 39 -16.36 -7.69 17.48
C GLU A 39 -16.83 -8.91 18.28
N GLN A 40 -17.58 -8.71 19.37
CA GLN A 40 -18.18 -9.82 20.11
C GLN A 40 -19.20 -10.60 19.26
N ALA A 41 -19.88 -9.96 18.30
CA ALA A 41 -20.77 -10.62 17.35
C ALA A 41 -20.02 -11.38 16.24
N LYS A 42 -18.84 -10.93 15.84
CA LYS A 42 -17.99 -11.62 14.86
C LYS A 42 -17.27 -12.83 15.46
N ALA A 43 -16.75 -12.70 16.68
CA ALA A 43 -16.11 -13.80 17.41
C ALA A 43 -17.08 -14.96 17.69
N LYS A 44 -18.37 -14.67 17.93
CA LYS A 44 -19.41 -15.71 18.09
C LYS A 44 -19.78 -16.41 16.78
N LYS A 45 -19.63 -15.75 15.63
CA LYS A 45 -19.89 -16.37 14.30
C LYS A 45 -18.72 -17.22 13.83
N GLU A 46 -17.49 -16.77 14.07
CA GLU A 46 -16.27 -17.51 13.69
C GLU A 46 -16.12 -18.83 14.47
N THR A 47 -16.61 -18.89 15.71
CA THR A 47 -16.63 -20.12 16.51
C THR A 47 -17.73 -21.10 16.08
N GLU A 48 -18.89 -20.62 15.60
CA GLU A 48 -19.96 -21.47 15.07
C GLU A 48 -19.60 -22.04 13.68
N ASP A 49 -18.92 -21.26 12.84
CA ASP A 49 -18.50 -21.69 11.50
C ASP A 49 -17.36 -22.74 11.55
N GLN A 50 -16.43 -22.62 12.50
CA GLN A 50 -15.41 -23.65 12.73
C GLN A 50 -16.00 -24.98 13.23
N ALA A 51 -17.06 -24.94 14.05
CA ALA A 51 -17.75 -26.16 14.49
C ALA A 51 -18.52 -26.85 13.35
N ARG A 52 -19.08 -26.10 12.39
CA ARG A 52 -19.74 -26.66 11.21
C ARG A 52 -18.77 -27.27 10.20
N LEU A 53 -17.59 -26.69 10.03
CA LEU A 53 -16.55 -27.25 9.15
C LEU A 53 -16.03 -28.60 9.68
N ALA A 54 -15.85 -28.73 11.00
CA ALA A 54 -15.45 -30.00 11.62
C ALA A 54 -16.54 -31.09 11.48
N GLU A 55 -17.83 -30.74 11.48
CA GLU A 55 -18.92 -31.72 11.28
C GLU A 55 -18.97 -32.23 9.83
N ILE A 56 -18.65 -31.38 8.84
CA ILE A 56 -18.62 -31.76 7.42
C ILE A 56 -17.45 -32.73 7.14
N GLU A 57 -16.27 -32.50 7.74
CA GLU A 57 -15.11 -33.38 7.58
C GLU A 57 -15.36 -34.80 8.13
N THR A 58 -16.14 -34.94 9.21
CA THR A 58 -16.50 -36.27 9.76
C THR A 58 -17.54 -37.03 8.91
N LYS A 59 -18.32 -36.34 8.08
CA LYS A 59 -19.31 -36.95 7.17
C LYS A 59 -18.73 -37.34 5.80
N GLU A 60 -17.61 -36.74 5.36
CA GLU A 60 -16.98 -37.11 4.09
C GLU A 60 -16.09 -38.37 4.17
N GLN A 61 -15.55 -38.70 5.35
CA GLN A 61 -14.80 -39.96 5.54
C GLN A 61 -15.67 -41.23 5.55
N THR A 62 -17.00 -41.11 5.67
CA THR A 62 -17.93 -42.26 5.60
C THR A 62 -18.48 -42.54 4.20
N LYS A 63 -18.22 -41.68 3.20
CA LYS A 63 -18.68 -41.90 1.81
C LYS A 63 -17.57 -42.38 0.85
N SER A 64 -16.33 -42.48 1.32
CA SER A 64 -15.17 -42.90 0.52
C SER A 64 -14.85 -44.41 0.60
N GLN A 65 -15.68 -45.21 1.28
CA GLN A 65 -15.62 -46.67 1.28
C GLN A 65 -16.90 -47.30 0.71
N THR A 66 -17.32 -46.91 -0.49
CA THR A 66 -18.25 -47.73 -1.29
C THR A 66 -18.25 -47.25 -2.73
N THR A 67 -17.27 -47.74 -3.50
CA THR A 67 -17.40 -48.17 -4.91
C THR A 67 -16.01 -48.56 -5.42
N GLU A 68 -15.46 -49.64 -4.88
CA GLU A 68 -14.75 -50.56 -5.76
C GLU A 68 -15.81 -51.33 -6.56
N THR A 69 -15.49 -51.66 -7.81
CA THR A 69 -16.24 -52.44 -8.80
C THR A 69 -17.26 -51.67 -9.66
N ILE A 70 -16.80 -51.27 -10.86
CA ILE A 70 -17.33 -51.56 -12.22
C ILE A 70 -16.22 -51.05 -13.17
N VAL A 71 -15.27 -51.89 -13.59
CA VAL A 71 -15.28 -52.76 -14.79
C VAL A 71 -14.75 -52.03 -16.04
N ALA A 72 -13.69 -52.65 -16.56
CA ALA A 72 -13.30 -52.73 -17.97
C ALA A 72 -12.86 -51.46 -18.72
N ALA A 73 -11.62 -51.55 -19.21
CA ALA A 73 -11.20 -50.96 -20.45
C ALA A 73 -12.20 -51.28 -21.57
N GLU A 74 -12.91 -50.26 -22.06
CA GLU A 74 -13.52 -50.19 -23.39
C GLU A 74 -13.74 -48.68 -23.69
N GLY A 75 -13.35 -48.25 -24.90
CA GLY A 75 -12.94 -46.86 -25.23
C GLY A 75 -13.86 -45.73 -24.76
N MET A 76 -13.25 -44.67 -24.22
CA MET A 76 -13.90 -43.37 -23.99
C MET A 76 -14.56 -42.92 -25.31
N SER A 77 -15.81 -42.46 -25.23
CA SER A 77 -16.44 -41.83 -26.39
C SER A 77 -15.68 -40.53 -26.71
N THR A 78 -15.59 -40.14 -27.98
CA THR A 78 -14.88 -38.92 -28.39
C THR A 78 -15.43 -37.65 -27.74
N GLN A 79 -16.64 -37.71 -27.19
CA GLN A 79 -17.27 -36.61 -26.47
C GLN A 79 -16.73 -36.49 -25.03
N ASP A 80 -16.59 -37.60 -24.31
CA ASP A 80 -16.07 -37.60 -22.94
C ASP A 80 -14.59 -37.16 -22.89
N GLU A 81 -13.81 -37.49 -23.93
CA GLU A 81 -12.44 -37.00 -24.08
C GLU A 81 -12.37 -35.49 -24.33
N GLN A 82 -13.31 -34.92 -25.09
CA GLN A 82 -13.38 -33.47 -25.36
C GLN A 82 -13.80 -32.69 -24.11
N GLU A 83 -14.79 -33.19 -23.37
CA GLU A 83 -15.22 -32.59 -22.11
C GLU A 83 -14.09 -32.61 -21.07
N ALA A 84 -13.33 -33.72 -20.98
CA ALA A 84 -12.15 -33.80 -20.12
C ALA A 84 -11.05 -32.79 -20.53
N MET A 85 -10.81 -32.59 -21.83
CA MET A 85 -9.86 -31.59 -22.32
C MET A 85 -10.32 -30.15 -22.03
N GLU A 86 -11.60 -29.84 -22.19
CA GLU A 86 -12.16 -28.51 -21.90
C GLU A 86 -12.05 -28.17 -20.41
N ILE A 87 -12.28 -29.15 -19.53
CA ILE A 87 -12.09 -28.98 -18.08
C ILE A 87 -10.61 -28.71 -17.76
N LEU A 88 -9.68 -29.47 -18.34
CA LEU A 88 -8.24 -29.25 -18.16
C LEU A 88 -7.80 -27.88 -18.65
N GLU A 89 -8.33 -27.42 -19.79
CA GLU A 89 -8.00 -26.11 -20.32
C GLU A 89 -8.62 -24.97 -19.49
N GLY A 90 -9.83 -25.18 -18.97
CA GLY A 90 -10.46 -24.27 -18.00
C GLY A 90 -9.64 -24.14 -16.72
N MET A 91 -9.07 -25.25 -16.22
CA MET A 91 -8.17 -25.25 -15.07
C MET A 91 -6.86 -24.53 -15.40
N ARG A 92 -6.24 -24.80 -16.56
CA ARG A 92 -5.03 -24.08 -17.00
C ARG A 92 -5.26 -22.58 -17.08
N LYS A 93 -6.39 -22.14 -17.66
CA LYS A 93 -6.73 -20.70 -17.75
C LYS A 93 -6.94 -20.05 -16.38
N LYS A 94 -7.42 -20.78 -15.37
CA LYS A 94 -7.54 -20.25 -13.99
C LYS A 94 -6.17 -20.13 -13.33
N ILE A 95 -5.34 -21.16 -13.46
CA ILE A 95 -3.96 -21.16 -12.93
C ILE A 95 -3.14 -20.05 -13.58
N GLU A 96 -3.18 -19.89 -14.90
CA GLU A 96 -2.46 -18.80 -15.60
C GLU A 96 -2.90 -17.41 -15.14
N LYS A 97 -4.20 -17.23 -14.86
CA LYS A 97 -4.73 -15.97 -14.33
C LYS A 97 -4.22 -15.70 -12.93
N GLU A 98 -4.32 -16.68 -12.03
CA GLU A 98 -3.82 -16.60 -10.66
C GLU A 98 -2.30 -16.37 -10.63
N ASP A 99 -1.51 -17.08 -11.43
CA ASP A 99 -0.07 -16.89 -11.58
C ASP A 99 0.27 -15.48 -12.10
N SER A 100 -0.53 -14.95 -13.03
CA SER A 100 -0.33 -13.58 -13.53
C SER A 100 -0.62 -12.52 -12.45
N GLU A 101 -1.62 -12.75 -11.60
CA GLU A 101 -2.02 -11.85 -10.53
C GLU A 101 -1.01 -11.89 -9.38
N THR A 102 -0.53 -13.07 -9.02
CA THR A 102 0.55 -13.23 -8.03
C THR A 102 1.86 -12.60 -8.50
N LEU A 103 2.21 -12.75 -9.79
CA LEU A 103 3.37 -12.07 -10.38
C LEU A 103 3.23 -10.54 -10.38
N LYS A 104 2.03 -10.02 -10.65
CA LYS A 104 1.76 -8.58 -10.57
C LYS A 104 1.89 -8.06 -9.14
N LEU A 105 1.33 -8.77 -8.16
CA LEU A 105 1.44 -8.42 -6.74
C LEU A 105 2.90 -8.48 -6.25
N GLN A 106 3.67 -9.47 -6.68
CA GLN A 106 5.10 -9.55 -6.34
C GLN A 106 5.92 -8.43 -6.99
N LYS A 107 5.64 -8.07 -8.24
CA LYS A 107 6.29 -6.94 -8.91
C LYS A 107 5.96 -5.62 -8.20
N GLU A 108 4.70 -5.40 -7.87
CA GLU A 108 4.25 -4.23 -7.13
C GLU A 108 4.90 -4.14 -5.74
N ALA A 109 5.01 -5.27 -5.03
CA ALA A 109 5.72 -5.34 -3.76
C ALA A 109 7.20 -4.97 -3.91
N LYS A 110 7.88 -5.48 -4.93
CA LYS A 110 9.28 -5.16 -5.24
C LYS A 110 9.48 -3.68 -5.60
N GLU A 111 8.59 -3.10 -6.42
CA GLU A 111 8.63 -1.66 -6.75
C GLU A 111 8.38 -0.77 -5.52
N LEU A 112 7.62 -1.26 -4.55
CA LEU A 112 7.41 -0.58 -3.27
C LEU A 112 8.53 -0.84 -2.26
N GLY A 113 9.54 -1.64 -2.61
CA GLY A 113 10.68 -1.97 -1.76
C GLY A 113 10.35 -2.94 -0.63
N ILE A 114 9.28 -3.73 -0.76
CA ILE A 114 8.90 -4.76 0.19
C ILE A 114 9.64 -6.05 -0.17
N THR A 115 10.41 -6.56 0.77
CA THR A 115 11.02 -7.89 0.67
C THR A 115 9.94 -8.95 0.85
N THR A 116 9.48 -9.53 -0.25
CA THR A 116 8.47 -10.60 -0.23
C THR A 116 8.98 -11.90 0.39
N SER A 117 10.26 -11.98 0.77
CA SER A 117 10.90 -13.14 1.39
C SER A 117 10.46 -13.39 2.84
N GLU A 118 9.86 -12.40 3.50
CA GLU A 118 9.40 -12.50 4.90
C GLU A 118 7.90 -12.75 5.01
N ALA A 119 7.16 -12.63 3.90
CA ALA A 119 5.72 -12.82 3.89
C ALA A 119 5.38 -14.31 3.80
N SER A 120 4.54 -14.77 4.72
CA SER A 120 4.09 -16.16 4.79
C SER A 120 2.92 -16.46 3.82
N SER A 121 2.23 -15.42 3.34
CA SER A 121 1.06 -15.55 2.47
C SER A 121 0.89 -14.39 1.48
N LEU A 122 0.20 -14.64 0.35
CA LEU A 122 -0.14 -13.62 -0.65
C LEU A 122 -0.97 -12.48 -0.04
N ALA A 123 -1.86 -12.80 0.91
CA ALA A 123 -2.69 -11.82 1.61
C ALA A 123 -1.84 -10.86 2.47
N GLU A 124 -0.75 -11.36 3.06
CA GLU A 124 0.18 -10.54 3.84
C GLU A 124 1.00 -9.60 2.93
N ILE A 125 1.42 -10.07 1.75
CA ILE A 125 2.08 -9.22 0.73
C ILE A 125 1.13 -8.12 0.26
N GLU A 126 -0.12 -8.44 -0.05
CA GLU A 126 -1.12 -7.46 -0.48
C GLU A 126 -1.41 -6.42 0.62
N ALA A 127 -1.49 -6.86 1.88
CA ALA A 127 -1.64 -5.95 3.02
C ALA A 127 -0.44 -5.02 3.20
N MET A 128 0.80 -5.54 3.06
CA MET A 128 2.02 -4.74 3.12
C MET A 128 2.12 -3.76 1.96
N VAL A 129 1.77 -4.19 0.74
CA VAL A 129 1.69 -3.37 -0.46
C VAL A 129 0.68 -2.23 -0.28
N LYS A 130 -0.51 -2.55 0.22
CA LYS A 130 -1.57 -1.58 0.51
C LYS A 130 -1.16 -0.61 1.63
N ALA A 131 -0.48 -1.09 2.67
CA ALA A 131 0.04 -0.26 3.75
C ALA A 131 1.15 0.69 3.26
N LYS A 132 2.09 0.20 2.44
CA LYS A 132 3.15 1.02 1.81
C LYS A 132 2.59 2.02 0.81
N LYS A 133 1.58 1.64 0.02
CA LYS A 133 0.85 2.57 -0.85
C LYS A 133 0.12 3.63 -0.02
N ALA A 134 -0.54 3.24 1.06
CA ALA A 134 -1.20 4.18 1.98
C ALA A 134 -0.19 5.10 2.67
N GLU A 135 1.01 4.62 3.01
CA GLU A 135 2.11 5.41 3.57
C GLU A 135 2.66 6.41 2.55
N LYS A 136 2.92 5.99 1.30
CA LYS A 136 3.32 6.88 0.20
C LYS A 136 2.22 7.87 -0.20
N ALA A 137 0.96 7.49 -0.04
CA ALA A 137 -0.20 8.33 -0.33
C ALA A 137 -0.58 9.24 0.85
N LYS A 138 0.01 9.06 2.05
CA LYS A 138 -0.11 10.06 3.10
C LYS A 138 0.47 11.36 2.52
N PRO A 139 -0.26 12.49 2.62
CA PRO A 139 0.26 13.76 2.16
C PRO A 139 1.58 14.00 2.89
N LYS A 140 2.64 14.34 2.14
CA LYS A 140 3.95 14.73 2.68
C LYS A 140 3.70 15.56 3.93
N THR A 141 4.18 15.06 5.07
CA THR A 141 4.01 15.76 6.34
C THR A 141 4.65 17.15 6.23
N GLU A 142 4.22 18.10 7.05
CA GLU A 142 4.80 19.46 6.99
C GLU A 142 6.33 19.44 7.14
N ALA A 143 6.86 18.48 7.92
CA ALA A 143 8.28 18.22 8.04
C ALA A 143 8.94 17.80 6.70
N GLU A 144 8.34 16.88 5.95
CA GLU A 144 8.90 16.43 4.67
C GLU A 144 8.84 17.53 3.59
N LYS A 145 7.80 18.37 3.60
CA LYS A 145 7.74 19.57 2.72
C LYS A 145 8.83 20.58 3.09
N LEU A 146 9.09 20.74 4.38
CA LEU A 146 10.14 21.62 4.89
C LEU A 146 11.53 21.08 4.53
N GLU A 147 11.73 19.76 4.53
CA GLU A 147 12.97 19.13 4.05
C GLU A 147 13.19 19.32 2.55
N VAL A 148 12.15 19.18 1.73
CA VAL A 148 12.24 19.46 0.28
C VAL A 148 12.60 20.93 0.05
N THR A 149 11.94 21.86 0.75
CA THR A 149 12.24 23.29 0.65
C THR A 149 13.67 23.59 1.09
N ARG A 150 14.17 22.91 2.14
CA ARG A 150 15.55 23.04 2.61
C ARG A 150 16.55 22.54 1.58
N LYS A 151 16.29 21.39 0.94
CA LYS A 151 17.15 20.86 -0.14
C LYS A 151 17.18 21.82 -1.34
N GLU A 152 16.02 22.29 -1.79
CA GLU A 152 15.95 23.27 -2.88
C GLU A 152 16.69 24.58 -2.56
N ALA A 153 16.66 25.03 -1.30
CA ALA A 153 17.41 26.20 -0.87
C ALA A 153 18.93 25.96 -0.89
N LEU A 154 19.39 24.76 -0.49
CA LEU A 154 20.80 24.37 -0.56
C LEU A 154 21.28 24.22 -2.00
N ASP A 155 20.47 23.64 -2.88
CA ASP A 155 20.81 23.51 -4.30
C ASP A 155 20.94 24.87 -4.98
N LYS A 156 20.06 25.83 -4.63
CA LYS A 156 20.18 27.22 -5.09
C LYS A 156 21.46 27.88 -4.57
N LEU A 157 21.81 27.66 -3.30
CA LEU A 157 23.04 28.17 -2.72
C LEU A 157 24.28 27.61 -3.45
N ASP A 158 24.34 26.30 -3.68
CA ASP A 158 25.43 25.66 -4.42
C ASP A 158 25.53 26.19 -5.87
N PHE A 159 24.38 26.40 -6.53
CA PHE A 159 24.34 27.01 -7.84
C PHE A 159 24.97 28.42 -7.84
N TYR A 160 24.60 29.29 -6.90
CA TYR A 160 25.19 30.63 -6.81
C TYR A 160 26.69 30.58 -6.52
N GLU A 161 27.13 29.70 -5.62
CA GLU A 161 28.55 29.53 -5.35
C GLU A 161 29.31 29.04 -6.59
N ARG A 162 28.73 28.12 -7.37
CA ARG A 162 29.33 27.63 -8.61
C ARG A 162 29.46 28.74 -9.66
N VAL A 163 28.42 29.56 -9.81
CA VAL A 163 28.44 30.71 -10.73
C VAL A 163 29.51 31.71 -10.29
N VAL A 164 29.56 32.07 -9.01
CA VAL A 164 30.57 33.00 -8.47
C VAL A 164 31.98 32.46 -8.70
N ARG A 165 32.24 31.17 -8.42
CA ARG A 165 33.53 30.54 -8.68
C ARG A 165 33.88 30.51 -10.18
N SER A 166 32.89 30.38 -11.05
CA SER A 166 33.10 30.42 -12.50
C SER A 166 33.51 31.81 -12.96
N VAL A 167 32.77 32.84 -12.55
CA VAL A 167 33.06 34.24 -12.86
C VAL A 167 34.45 34.63 -12.34
N ALA A 168 34.80 34.25 -11.11
CA ALA A 168 36.11 34.53 -10.55
C ALA A 168 37.26 33.89 -11.34
N ARG A 169 37.04 32.71 -11.96
CA ARG A 169 38.03 32.09 -12.85
C ARG A 169 38.15 32.83 -14.17
N GLU A 170 37.02 33.19 -14.78
CA GLU A 170 37.02 33.99 -16.02
C GLU A 170 37.70 35.35 -15.80
N GLU A 171 37.43 36.02 -14.69
CA GLU A 171 38.09 37.28 -14.33
C GLU A 171 39.61 37.10 -14.17
N ALA A 172 40.06 36.00 -13.56
CA ALA A 172 41.48 35.71 -13.42
C ALA A 172 42.17 35.40 -14.76
N GLU A 173 41.50 34.64 -15.65
CA GLU A 173 42.00 34.37 -17.00
C GLU A 173 42.08 35.65 -17.82
N VAL A 174 41.03 36.48 -17.79
CA VAL A 174 40.99 37.80 -18.46
C VAL A 174 42.06 38.73 -17.92
N ALA A 175 42.25 38.79 -16.60
CA ALA A 175 43.34 39.56 -15.99
C ALA A 175 44.71 39.09 -16.48
N GLY A 176 44.94 37.78 -16.55
CA GLY A 176 46.17 37.21 -17.10
C GLY A 176 46.40 37.58 -18.57
N TYR A 177 45.34 37.65 -19.39
CA TYR A 177 45.46 38.14 -20.77
C TYR A 177 45.87 39.61 -20.84
N TYR A 178 45.32 40.46 -19.96
CA TYR A 178 45.71 41.87 -19.91
C TYR A 178 47.13 42.06 -19.38
N GLU A 179 47.59 41.24 -18.44
CA GLU A 179 49.00 41.26 -18.00
C GLU A 179 49.94 40.93 -19.17
N ILE A 180 49.65 39.87 -19.94
CA ILE A 180 50.47 39.46 -21.09
C ILE A 180 50.43 40.48 -22.25
N MET A 181 49.32 41.21 -22.43
CA MET A 181 49.17 42.20 -23.51
C MET A 181 49.75 43.58 -23.18
N ASN A 182 50.06 43.85 -21.91
CA ASN A 182 50.62 45.14 -21.46
C ASN A 182 52.14 45.09 -21.20
N ASP A 183 52.77 43.94 -21.40
CA ASP A 183 54.23 43.73 -21.48
C ASP A 183 54.72 43.75 -22.95
#